data_AF-A0A2A8PSL3-F1
#
_entry.id   AF-A0A2A8PSL3-F1
#
_cell.length_a   1.000
_cell.length_b   1.000
_cell.length_c   1.000
_cell.angle_alpha   90.00
_cell.angle_beta   90.00
_cell.angle_gamma   90.00
#
_symmetry.space_group_name_H-M   'P 1'
#
loop_
_entity.id
_entity.type
_entity.pdbx_description
1 polymer ?
#
loop_
_entity_poly.entity_id
_entity_poly.type
_entity_poly.pdbx_seq_one_letter_code
_entity_poly.pdbx_strand_id
1 'polypeptide(L)'
;MFRGQDLVEKLGYERWVLRESVLAVEKGYGITSDSTVTFQLDGLKTHKLEMYAEFGSSKRIEVLENLSPLLFVTCYKALDMIFEWILEENESNVPFQFAKKIKLYEHSNGLSEFKYPTSLINEQPLIQVFFKLYKKLAIYRNKIIHGNWGTNVCGDLYFSFEDRNKHYELNVSFKDILYLSEAVSLLTDELIARSVDSESVYMTIKFLVDKLEHLHGDPLFNISKPKHYKVEYELGDKNFIDIEEIRNYLIKQSSGMPISFHLLILSKTNKWMLPWNVIRDLNCIDLSDDWTKYKL
;
A
#
# COMPACT_ATOMS: atom_id res chain seq x y z
N MET A 1 -2.68 23.77 4.21
CA MET A 1 -1.55 22.81 4.28
C MET A 1 -2.19 21.58 4.86
N PHE A 2 -2.28 20.53 4.04
CA PHE A 2 -2.96 19.28 4.35
C PHE A 2 -2.69 18.81 5.78
N ARG A 3 -3.72 18.88 6.63
CA ARG A 3 -3.66 18.43 8.02
C ARG A 3 -3.88 16.92 8.05
N GLY A 4 -2.77 16.18 8.19
CA GLY A 4 -2.82 14.70 8.21
C GLY A 4 -3.59 14.15 9.42
N GLN A 5 -3.67 14.91 10.52
CA GLN A 5 -4.39 14.49 11.73
C GLN A 5 -5.91 14.41 11.52
N ASP A 6 -6.48 15.31 10.73
CA ASP A 6 -7.90 15.28 10.37
C ASP A 6 -8.23 14.02 9.56
N LEU A 7 -7.30 13.59 8.69
CA LEU A 7 -7.41 12.36 7.93
C LEU A 7 -7.27 11.11 8.81
N VAL A 8 -6.39 11.12 9.83
CA VAL A 8 -6.26 10.04 10.82
C VAL A 8 -7.58 9.81 11.55
N GLU A 9 -8.22 10.88 12.01
CA GLU A 9 -9.49 10.79 12.74
C GLU A 9 -10.62 10.25 11.86
N LYS A 10 -10.69 10.68 10.59
CA LYS A 10 -11.66 10.17 9.63
C LYS A 10 -11.44 8.67 9.32
N LEU A 11 -10.20 8.27 9.04
CA LEU A 11 -9.88 6.94 8.52
C LEU A 11 -9.61 5.87 9.58
N GLY A 12 -9.52 6.22 10.86
CA GLY A 12 -8.95 5.35 11.89
C GLY A 12 -9.53 3.93 11.91
N TYR A 13 -10.85 3.80 11.78
CA TYR A 13 -11.52 2.50 11.78
C TYR A 13 -11.30 1.72 10.47
N GLU A 14 -11.60 2.33 9.31
CA GLU A 14 -11.46 1.70 8.00
C GLU A 14 -10.02 1.23 7.76
N ARG A 15 -9.04 2.08 8.10
CA ARG A 15 -7.62 1.74 8.03
C ARG A 15 -7.27 0.53 8.89
N TRP A 16 -7.73 0.50 10.14
CA TRP A 16 -7.50 -0.63 11.03
C TRP A 16 -8.08 -1.93 10.48
N VAL A 17 -9.34 -1.90 10.00
CA VAL A 17 -10.00 -3.08 9.41
C VAL A 17 -9.24 -3.61 8.20
N LEU A 18 -8.86 -2.74 7.25
CA LEU A 18 -8.15 -3.16 6.04
C LEU A 18 -6.80 -3.78 6.37
N ARG A 19 -6.02 -3.13 7.25
CA ARG A 19 -4.68 -3.60 7.64
C ARG A 19 -4.73 -4.95 8.34
N GLU A 20 -5.60 -5.11 9.34
CA GLU A 20 -5.71 -6.38 10.05
C GLU A 20 -6.22 -7.51 9.16
N SER A 21 -7.09 -7.20 8.18
CA SER A 21 -7.60 -8.19 7.23
C SER A 21 -6.52 -8.68 6.27
N VAL A 22 -5.71 -7.76 5.72
CA VAL A 22 -4.58 -8.12 4.85
C VAL A 22 -3.57 -8.98 5.61
N LEU A 23 -3.14 -8.54 6.81
CA LEU A 23 -2.22 -9.30 7.67
C LEU A 23 -2.77 -10.69 8.04
N ALA A 24 -4.08 -10.79 8.27
CA ALA A 24 -4.74 -12.05 8.59
C ALA A 24 -4.70 -13.03 7.39
N VAL A 25 -4.89 -12.54 6.16
CA VAL A 25 -4.77 -13.36 4.95
C VAL A 25 -3.33 -13.79 4.70
N GLU A 26 -2.37 -12.86 4.82
CA GLU A 26 -0.95 -13.17 4.64
C GLU A 26 -0.48 -14.28 5.58
N LYS A 27 -0.83 -14.17 6.87
CA LYS A 27 -0.58 -15.22 7.87
C LYS A 27 -1.34 -16.51 7.54
N GLY A 28 -2.57 -16.40 7.06
CA GLY A 28 -3.40 -17.54 6.68
C GLY A 28 -2.82 -18.38 5.53
N TYR A 29 -2.28 -17.72 4.51
CA TYR A 29 -1.64 -18.37 3.37
C TYR A 29 -0.17 -18.74 3.62
N GLY A 30 0.39 -18.39 4.79
CA GLY A 30 1.82 -18.56 5.06
C GLY A 30 2.70 -17.73 4.12
N ILE A 31 2.19 -16.60 3.63
CA ILE A 31 2.96 -15.67 2.79
C ILE A 31 4.14 -15.17 3.63
N THR A 32 5.32 -15.26 3.03
CA THR A 32 6.61 -14.91 3.65
C THR A 32 6.62 -13.44 4.08
N SER A 33 7.07 -13.16 5.29
CA SER A 33 7.49 -11.81 5.68
C SER A 33 8.64 -11.32 4.78
N ASP A 34 8.95 -10.02 4.88
CA ASP A 34 10.17 -9.44 4.32
C ASP A 34 11.35 -10.40 4.52
N SER A 35 12.03 -10.71 3.41
CA SER A 35 13.19 -11.59 3.46
C SER A 35 14.29 -10.87 4.23
N THR A 36 14.70 -11.43 5.37
CA THR A 36 15.85 -10.87 6.08
C THR A 36 17.11 -11.40 5.43
N VAL A 37 17.99 -10.50 5.00
CA VAL A 37 19.28 -10.86 4.40
C VAL A 37 20.38 -10.36 5.31
N THR A 38 21.15 -11.29 5.87
CA THR A 38 22.27 -10.97 6.76
C THR A 38 23.58 -11.06 5.99
N PHE A 39 24.35 -9.97 5.99
CA PHE A 39 25.73 -9.91 5.52
C PHE A 39 26.64 -10.09 6.73
N GLN A 40 27.31 -11.24 6.80
CA GLN A 40 28.14 -11.63 7.95
C GLN A 40 29.59 -11.21 7.78
N LEU A 41 30.32 -11.12 8.89
CA LEU A 41 31.73 -10.71 8.92
C LEU A 41 32.67 -11.60 8.08
N ASP A 42 32.35 -12.88 8.00
CA ASP A 42 33.12 -13.87 7.23
C ASP A 42 32.83 -13.82 5.72
N GLY A 43 31.95 -12.92 5.29
CA GLY A 43 31.52 -12.75 3.91
C GLY A 43 30.33 -13.64 3.50
N LEU A 44 29.82 -14.48 4.41
CA LEU A 44 28.61 -15.27 4.19
C LEU A 44 27.38 -14.35 4.10
N LYS A 45 26.49 -14.67 3.16
CA LYS A 45 25.23 -13.95 2.94
C LYS A 45 24.07 -14.91 3.18
N THR A 46 23.33 -14.70 4.25
CA THR A 46 22.28 -15.63 4.71
C THR A 46 20.90 -15.06 4.45
N HIS A 47 20.02 -15.86 3.83
CA HIS A 47 18.61 -15.53 3.64
C HIS A 47 17.78 -16.21 4.72
N LYS A 48 17.08 -15.42 5.52
CA LYS A 48 16.11 -15.90 6.49
C LYS A 48 14.71 -15.61 5.99
N LEU A 49 13.98 -16.69 5.74
CA LEU A 49 12.56 -16.68 5.42
C LEU A 49 11.81 -17.22 6.64
N GLU A 50 10.94 -16.39 7.21
CA GLU A 50 10.03 -16.82 8.26
C GLU A 50 8.71 -17.23 7.60
N MET A 51 8.35 -18.50 7.77
CA MET A 51 7.06 -19.02 7.36
C MET A 51 6.24 -19.29 8.62
N TYR A 52 5.08 -18.66 8.69
CA TYR A 52 4.14 -18.84 9.79
C TYR A 52 3.10 -19.88 9.38
N ALA A 53 3.00 -20.95 10.17
CA ALA A 53 1.91 -21.93 10.06
C ALA A 53 1.13 -21.89 11.38
N GLU A 54 -0.11 -21.40 11.32
CA GLU A 54 -0.99 -21.32 12.48
C GLU A 54 -2.14 -22.33 12.38
N PHE A 55 -2.50 -22.95 13.50
CA PHE A 55 -3.73 -23.77 13.58
C PHE A 55 -4.97 -22.88 13.34
N GLY A 56 -5.81 -23.25 12.37
CA GLY A 56 -7.03 -22.51 12.04
C GLY A 56 -6.88 -21.45 10.94
N SER A 57 -5.73 -21.41 10.24
CA SER A 57 -5.50 -20.51 9.10
C SER A 57 -6.60 -20.60 8.02
N SER A 58 -7.08 -21.80 7.70
CA SER A 58 -8.16 -22.01 6.74
C SER A 58 -9.48 -21.36 7.18
N LYS A 59 -9.86 -21.50 8.46
CA LYS A 59 -11.06 -20.86 9.01
C LYS A 59 -10.96 -19.33 9.02
N ARG A 60 -9.76 -18.80 9.23
CA ARG A 60 -9.50 -17.35 9.16
C ARG A 60 -9.72 -16.82 7.74
N ILE A 61 -9.22 -17.54 6.73
CA ILE A 61 -9.45 -17.20 5.33
C ILE A 61 -10.94 -17.28 5.00
N GLU A 62 -11.64 -18.34 5.39
CA GLU A 62 -13.09 -18.49 5.18
C GLU A 62 -13.90 -17.36 5.81
N VAL A 63 -13.51 -16.87 7.00
CA VAL A 63 -14.14 -15.69 7.61
C VAL A 63 -13.93 -14.45 6.74
N LEU A 64 -12.73 -14.25 6.19
CA LEU A 64 -12.43 -13.10 5.35
C LEU A 64 -13.11 -13.17 3.98
N GLU A 65 -13.21 -14.37 3.40
CA GLU A 65 -14.03 -14.64 2.21
C GLU A 65 -15.49 -14.26 2.47
N ASN A 66 -16.06 -14.67 3.60
CA ASN A 66 -17.43 -14.29 3.99
C ASN A 66 -17.58 -12.77 4.20
N LEU A 67 -16.51 -12.11 4.66
CA LEU A 67 -16.47 -10.66 4.88
C LEU A 67 -16.05 -9.84 3.64
N SER A 68 -15.79 -10.47 2.49
CA SER A 68 -15.45 -9.78 1.24
C SER A 68 -16.34 -8.56 0.90
N PRO A 69 -17.68 -8.62 1.03
CA PRO A 69 -18.53 -7.45 0.79
C PRO A 69 -18.21 -6.30 1.75
N LEU A 70 -17.88 -6.59 3.01
CA LEU A 70 -17.51 -5.59 4.00
C LEU A 70 -16.14 -4.97 3.67
N LEU A 71 -15.15 -5.77 3.26
CA LEU A 71 -13.84 -5.27 2.83
C LEU A 71 -13.99 -4.34 1.62
N PHE A 72 -14.77 -4.75 0.62
CA PHE A 72 -15.08 -3.93 -0.54
C PHE A 72 -15.70 -2.57 -0.16
N VAL A 73 -16.71 -2.57 0.71
CA VAL A 73 -17.35 -1.32 1.19
C VAL A 73 -16.39 -0.47 2.01
N THR A 74 -15.53 -1.09 2.81
CA THR A 74 -14.50 -0.43 3.62
C THR A 74 -13.47 0.27 2.73
N CYS A 75 -12.96 -0.39 1.68
CA CYS A 75 -12.09 0.23 0.68
C CYS A 75 -12.74 1.45 0.04
N TYR A 76 -14.00 1.33 -0.38
CA TYR A 76 -14.73 2.45 -0.97
C TYR A 76 -14.85 3.63 0.00
N LYS A 77 -15.19 3.37 1.27
CA LYS A 77 -15.30 4.42 2.30
C LYS A 77 -13.96 5.10 2.57
N ALA A 78 -12.87 4.33 2.65
CA ALA A 78 -11.53 4.90 2.82
C ALA A 78 -11.18 5.83 1.64
N LEU A 79 -11.42 5.40 0.41
CA LEU A 79 -11.24 6.26 -0.78
C LEU A 79 -12.12 7.50 -0.73
N ASP A 80 -13.39 7.36 -0.34
CA ASP A 80 -14.30 8.49 -0.19
C ASP A 80 -13.79 9.54 0.80
N MET A 81 -13.27 9.10 1.95
CA MET A 81 -12.71 9.99 2.97
C MET A 81 -11.40 10.65 2.51
N ILE A 82 -10.56 9.95 1.74
CA ILE A 82 -9.36 10.54 1.12
C ILE A 82 -9.76 11.64 0.13
N PHE A 83 -10.71 11.37 -0.78
CA PHE A 83 -11.12 12.36 -1.77
C PHE A 83 -11.92 13.51 -1.15
N GLU A 84 -12.72 13.25 -0.12
CA GLU A 84 -13.37 14.29 0.67
C GLU A 84 -12.33 15.20 1.34
N TRP A 85 -11.31 14.63 1.99
CA TRP A 85 -10.23 15.39 2.60
C TRP A 85 -9.43 16.21 1.58
N ILE A 86 -9.17 15.66 0.39
CA ILE A 86 -8.55 16.42 -0.70
C ILE A 86 -9.43 17.59 -1.12
N LEU A 87 -10.75 17.38 -1.24
CA LEU A 87 -11.68 18.45 -1.58
C LEU A 87 -11.79 19.50 -0.46
N GLU A 88 -11.80 19.12 0.81
CA GLU A 88 -11.94 20.04 1.95
C GLU A 88 -10.79 21.06 2.03
N GLU A 89 -9.60 20.70 1.56
CA GLU A 89 -8.44 21.62 1.48
C GLU A 89 -8.46 22.52 0.24
N ASN A 90 -9.28 22.21 -0.76
CA ASN A 90 -9.36 22.93 -2.03
C ASN A 90 -10.66 23.71 -2.23
N GLU A 91 -11.74 23.31 -1.55
CA GLU A 91 -13.11 23.80 -1.77
C GLU A 91 -13.77 24.14 -0.44
N SER A 92 -14.40 25.31 -0.35
CA SER A 92 -15.05 25.76 0.89
C SER A 92 -16.33 24.98 1.23
N ASN A 93 -16.97 24.33 0.25
CA ASN A 93 -18.27 23.67 0.39
C ASN A 93 -18.25 22.26 -0.21
N VAL A 94 -17.75 21.29 0.54
CA VAL A 94 -17.74 19.88 0.12
C VAL A 94 -19.07 19.22 0.45
N PRO A 95 -19.77 18.62 -0.54
CA PRO A 95 -21.08 18.01 -0.31
C PRO A 95 -20.96 16.64 0.38
N PHE A 96 -21.93 16.28 1.24
CA PHE A 96 -21.95 14.94 1.87
C PHE A 96 -22.19 13.80 0.87
N GLN A 97 -22.83 14.10 -0.27
CA GLN A 97 -23.28 13.09 -1.23
C GLN A 97 -22.13 12.62 -2.13
N PHE A 98 -21.83 11.32 -2.11
CA PHE A 98 -20.78 10.69 -2.93
C PHE A 98 -20.78 11.15 -4.41
N ALA A 99 -21.95 11.09 -5.06
CA ALA A 99 -22.09 11.46 -6.46
C ALA A 99 -21.80 12.95 -6.73
N LYS A 100 -22.03 13.82 -5.74
CA LYS A 100 -21.67 15.24 -5.86
C LYS A 100 -20.18 15.47 -5.58
N LYS A 101 -19.57 14.73 -4.63
CA LYS A 101 -18.12 14.77 -4.39
C LYS A 101 -17.33 14.35 -5.63
N ILE A 102 -17.72 13.26 -6.29
CA ILE A 102 -17.12 12.81 -7.55
C ILE A 102 -17.15 13.94 -8.60
N LYS A 103 -18.32 14.55 -8.82
CA LYS A 103 -18.46 15.64 -9.80
C LYS A 103 -17.65 16.88 -9.44
N LEU A 104 -17.59 17.23 -8.15
CA LEU A 104 -16.79 18.35 -7.68
C LEU A 104 -15.31 18.08 -7.95
N TYR A 105 -14.80 16.89 -7.62
CA TYR A 105 -13.41 16.53 -7.91
C TYR A 105 -13.09 16.56 -9.41
N GLU A 106 -13.98 16.02 -10.26
CA GLU A 106 -13.81 16.07 -11.73
C GLU A 106 -13.74 17.50 -12.27
N HIS A 107 -14.45 18.44 -11.64
CA HIS A 107 -14.44 19.84 -12.04
C HIS A 107 -13.18 20.56 -11.54
N SER A 108 -12.77 20.29 -10.30
CA SER A 108 -11.73 21.06 -9.63
C SER A 108 -10.31 20.56 -9.90
N ASN A 109 -10.11 19.25 -10.16
CA ASN A 109 -8.77 18.64 -10.20
C ASN A 109 -7.85 19.11 -11.33
N GLY A 110 -8.41 19.77 -12.36
CA GLY A 110 -7.67 20.33 -13.50
C GLY A 110 -7.38 21.83 -13.37
N LEU A 111 -7.84 22.47 -12.29
CA LEU A 111 -7.60 23.89 -12.04
C LEU A 111 -6.17 24.09 -11.52
N SER A 112 -5.51 25.17 -11.96
CA SER A 112 -4.13 25.50 -11.56
C SER A 112 -3.96 25.71 -10.06
N GLU A 113 -5.05 26.01 -9.36
CA GLU A 113 -5.07 26.28 -7.91
C GLU A 113 -5.31 25.01 -7.09
N PHE A 114 -5.67 23.89 -7.73
CA PHE A 114 -5.93 22.63 -7.04
C PHE A 114 -4.63 22.03 -6.52
N LYS A 115 -4.59 21.78 -5.21
CA LYS A 115 -3.43 21.29 -4.48
C LYS A 115 -3.62 19.83 -4.13
N TYR A 116 -2.54 19.07 -4.26
CA TYR A 116 -2.43 17.72 -3.75
C TYR A 116 -1.63 17.70 -2.44
N PRO A 117 -1.86 16.68 -1.58
CA PRO A 117 -0.97 16.40 -0.46
C PRO A 117 0.48 16.29 -0.92
N THR A 118 1.43 16.77 -0.12
CA THR A 118 2.86 16.81 -0.49
C THR A 118 3.39 15.46 -0.93
N SER A 119 2.95 14.38 -0.25
CA SER A 119 3.34 13.01 -0.56
C SER A 119 2.85 12.54 -1.94
N LEU A 120 1.81 13.17 -2.51
CA LEU A 120 1.21 12.80 -3.79
C LEU A 120 1.56 13.74 -4.96
N ILE A 121 2.35 14.79 -4.74
CA ILE A 121 2.66 15.78 -5.80
C ILE A 121 3.26 15.11 -7.05
N ASN A 122 4.17 14.16 -6.84
CA ASN A 122 4.84 13.41 -7.92
C ASN A 122 4.08 12.14 -8.32
N GLU A 123 2.98 11.83 -7.61
CA GLU A 123 2.20 10.60 -7.77
C GLU A 123 0.78 10.92 -8.29
N GLN A 124 0.64 11.98 -9.07
CA GLN A 124 -0.63 12.38 -9.68
C GLN A 124 -1.23 11.29 -10.59
N PRO A 125 -0.46 10.55 -11.41
CA PRO A 125 -1.04 9.42 -12.15
C PRO A 125 -1.67 8.37 -11.22
N LEU A 126 -1.05 8.11 -10.07
CA LEU A 126 -1.56 7.15 -9.09
C LEU A 126 -2.86 7.63 -8.45
N ILE A 127 -2.97 8.90 -8.07
CA ILE A 127 -4.23 9.42 -7.49
C ILE A 127 -5.37 9.39 -8.51
N GLN A 128 -5.10 9.55 -9.81
CA GLN A 128 -6.12 9.41 -10.85
C GLN A 128 -6.64 7.97 -10.96
N VAL A 129 -5.77 6.97 -10.85
CA VAL A 129 -6.18 5.55 -10.81
C VAL A 129 -7.12 5.29 -9.62
N PHE A 130 -6.75 5.76 -8.42
CA PHE A 130 -7.62 5.66 -7.24
C PHE A 130 -8.94 6.42 -7.40
N PHE A 131 -8.93 7.55 -8.09
CA PHE A 131 -10.15 8.30 -8.36
C PHE A 131 -11.08 7.55 -9.31
N LYS A 132 -10.54 6.88 -10.34
CA LYS A 132 -11.32 6.01 -11.22
C LYS A 132 -11.91 4.82 -10.48
N LEU A 133 -11.13 4.19 -9.59
CA LEU A 133 -11.65 3.15 -8.69
C LEU A 133 -12.80 3.70 -7.84
N TYR A 134 -12.58 4.81 -7.13
CA TYR A 134 -13.62 5.47 -6.33
C TYR A 134 -14.89 5.74 -7.15
N LYS A 135 -14.76 6.30 -8.35
CA LYS A 135 -15.91 6.56 -9.23
C LYS A 135 -16.63 5.28 -9.67
N LYS A 136 -15.89 4.26 -10.12
CA LYS A 136 -16.49 3.01 -10.64
C LYS A 136 -17.18 2.20 -9.55
N LEU A 137 -16.57 2.10 -8.37
CA LEU A 137 -17.04 1.25 -7.27
C LEU A 137 -18.28 1.81 -6.57
N ALA A 138 -18.60 3.09 -6.75
CA ALA A 138 -19.70 3.79 -6.06
C ALA A 138 -21.06 3.12 -6.20
N ILE A 139 -21.43 2.69 -7.41
CA ILE A 139 -22.74 2.06 -7.65
C ILE A 139 -22.83 0.68 -6.96
N TYR A 140 -21.75 -0.10 -7.03
CA TYR A 140 -21.67 -1.44 -6.46
C TYR A 140 -21.72 -1.41 -4.94
N ARG A 141 -21.01 -0.47 -4.31
CA ARG A 141 -21.06 -0.24 -2.86
C ARG A 141 -22.48 0.06 -2.37
N ASN A 142 -23.21 0.92 -3.09
CA ASN A 142 -24.58 1.28 -2.70
C ASN A 142 -25.49 0.05 -2.75
N LYS A 143 -25.34 -0.80 -3.77
CA LYS A 143 -26.14 -2.01 -3.89
C LYS A 143 -25.82 -3.04 -2.80
N ILE A 144 -24.55 -3.17 -2.39
CA ILE A 144 -24.18 -4.02 -1.24
C ILE A 144 -24.94 -3.60 0.01
N ILE A 145 -24.94 -2.30 0.31
CA ILE A 145 -25.60 -1.76 1.53
C ILE A 145 -27.11 -1.98 1.51
N HIS A 146 -27.73 -1.96 0.34
CA HIS A 146 -29.15 -2.21 0.18
C HIS A 146 -29.52 -3.69 0.00
N GLY A 147 -28.54 -4.61 0.09
CA GLY A 147 -28.74 -6.06 -0.01
C GLY A 147 -29.06 -6.60 -1.41
N ASN A 148 -29.26 -5.72 -2.41
CA ASN A 148 -29.69 -6.07 -3.76
C ASN A 148 -28.55 -5.90 -4.76
N TRP A 149 -27.53 -6.74 -4.67
CA TRP A 149 -26.29 -6.59 -5.46
C TRP A 149 -25.85 -7.85 -6.19
N GLY A 150 -26.12 -9.04 -5.65
CA GLY A 150 -25.67 -10.31 -6.21
C GLY A 150 -25.27 -11.29 -5.12
N THR A 151 -24.17 -12.02 -5.31
CA THR A 151 -23.74 -13.12 -4.43
C THR A 151 -22.26 -13.06 -4.08
N ASN A 152 -21.92 -13.56 -2.89
CA ASN A 152 -20.56 -13.85 -2.46
C ASN A 152 -20.32 -15.37 -2.55
N VAL A 153 -19.31 -15.82 -3.28
CA VAL A 153 -18.92 -17.24 -3.39
C VAL A 153 -17.44 -17.36 -3.11
N CYS A 154 -17.07 -17.93 -1.97
CA CYS A 154 -15.65 -18.07 -1.54
C CYS A 154 -14.87 -16.75 -1.63
N GLY A 155 -15.52 -15.64 -1.27
CA GLY A 155 -14.91 -14.30 -1.28
C GLY A 155 -15.00 -13.57 -2.61
N ASP A 156 -15.32 -14.24 -3.71
CA ASP A 156 -15.58 -13.60 -4.99
C ASP A 156 -16.95 -12.92 -4.99
N LEU A 157 -16.98 -11.65 -5.39
CA LEU A 157 -18.20 -10.84 -5.48
C LEU A 157 -18.74 -10.83 -6.90
N TYR A 158 -19.86 -11.51 -7.10
CA TYR A 158 -20.60 -11.54 -8.36
C TYR A 158 -21.74 -10.55 -8.29
N PHE A 159 -21.56 -9.37 -8.88
CA PHE A 159 -22.59 -8.36 -8.98
C PHE A 159 -23.48 -8.62 -10.18
N SER A 160 -24.79 -8.65 -9.96
CA SER A 160 -25.82 -8.72 -11.00
C SER A 160 -27.08 -8.05 -10.48
N PHE A 161 -27.35 -6.84 -10.94
CA PHE A 161 -28.52 -6.07 -10.52
C PHE A 161 -28.96 -5.06 -11.59
N GLU A 162 -30.22 -4.67 -11.49
CA GLU A 162 -30.78 -3.58 -12.28
C GLU A 162 -30.76 -2.25 -11.49
N ASP A 163 -30.39 -1.17 -12.17
CA ASP A 163 -30.54 0.20 -11.67
C ASP A 163 -30.94 1.12 -12.83
N ARG A 164 -32.07 1.82 -12.68
CA ARG A 164 -32.57 2.80 -13.68
C ARG A 164 -32.64 2.21 -15.11
N ASN A 165 -33.23 1.02 -15.25
CA ASN A 165 -33.39 0.29 -16.52
C ASN A 165 -32.06 -0.09 -17.20
N LYS A 166 -30.96 -0.11 -16.45
CA LYS A 166 -29.67 -0.61 -16.91
C LYS A 166 -29.26 -1.79 -16.04
N HIS A 167 -28.85 -2.86 -16.71
CA HIS A 167 -28.27 -4.03 -16.07
C HIS A 167 -26.78 -3.79 -15.80
N TYR A 168 -26.33 -4.14 -14.60
CA TYR A 168 -24.94 -4.01 -14.16
C TYR A 168 -24.41 -5.38 -13.78
N GLU A 169 -23.27 -5.73 -14.38
CA GLU A 169 -22.53 -6.94 -14.08
C GLU A 169 -21.07 -6.60 -13.81
N LEU A 170 -20.53 -7.18 -12.74
CA LEU A 170 -19.13 -7.07 -12.38
C LEU A 170 -18.75 -8.30 -11.57
N ASN A 171 -17.62 -8.91 -11.91
CA ASN A 171 -16.97 -9.89 -11.05
C ASN A 171 -15.76 -9.22 -10.40
N VAL A 172 -15.64 -9.34 -9.08
CA VAL A 172 -14.47 -8.93 -8.33
C VAL A 172 -14.00 -10.14 -7.54
N SER A 173 -12.86 -10.72 -7.93
CA SER A 173 -12.36 -11.90 -7.23
C SER A 173 -11.92 -11.55 -5.81
N PHE A 174 -11.87 -12.53 -4.92
CA PHE A 174 -11.34 -12.34 -3.57
C PHE A 174 -9.92 -11.74 -3.62
N LYS A 175 -9.12 -12.19 -4.58
CA LYS A 175 -7.77 -11.68 -4.81
C LYS A 175 -7.75 -10.19 -5.18
N ASP A 176 -8.69 -9.73 -5.99
CA ASP A 176 -8.82 -8.31 -6.33
C ASP A 176 -9.21 -7.48 -5.10
N ILE A 177 -10.06 -8.02 -4.23
CA ILE A 177 -10.43 -7.36 -2.95
C ILE A 177 -9.21 -7.21 -2.06
N LEU A 178 -8.34 -8.22 -2.01
CA LEU A 178 -7.10 -8.17 -1.24
C LEU A 178 -6.13 -7.13 -1.82
N TYR A 179 -5.93 -7.13 -3.14
CA TYR A 179 -5.11 -6.11 -3.80
C TYR A 179 -5.63 -4.70 -3.57
N LEU A 180 -6.95 -4.50 -3.65
CA LEU A 180 -7.58 -3.22 -3.37
C LEU A 180 -7.40 -2.83 -1.89
N SER A 181 -7.61 -3.77 -0.96
CA SER A 181 -7.49 -3.54 0.48
C SER A 181 -6.07 -3.14 0.87
N GLU A 182 -5.08 -3.86 0.34
CA GLU A 182 -3.66 -3.58 0.57
C GLU A 182 -3.26 -2.23 -0.06
N ALA A 183 -3.64 -1.97 -1.31
CA ALA A 183 -3.33 -0.71 -1.99
C ALA A 183 -3.94 0.51 -1.27
N VAL A 184 -5.19 0.41 -0.83
CA VAL A 184 -5.87 1.46 -0.08
C VAL A 184 -5.23 1.61 1.30
N SER A 185 -4.93 0.52 2.01
CA SER A 185 -4.26 0.58 3.31
C SER A 185 -2.90 1.28 3.21
N LEU A 186 -2.06 0.89 2.26
CA LEU A 186 -0.75 1.50 2.03
C LEU A 186 -0.87 2.98 1.65
N LEU A 187 -1.83 3.34 0.79
CA LEU A 187 -2.10 4.75 0.47
C LEU A 187 -2.48 5.55 1.73
N THR A 188 -3.35 5.00 2.58
CA THR A 188 -3.73 5.68 3.83
C THR A 188 -2.56 5.85 4.78
N ASP A 189 -1.70 4.82 4.90
CA ASP A 189 -0.49 4.88 5.71
C ASP A 189 0.46 5.97 5.19
N GLU A 190 0.67 6.09 3.88
CA GLU A 190 1.54 7.11 3.29
C GLU A 190 1.00 8.54 3.46
N LEU A 191 -0.31 8.73 3.32
CA LEU A 191 -0.94 10.02 3.54
C LEU A 191 -0.86 10.49 5.01
N ILE A 192 -0.91 9.56 5.95
CA ILE A 192 -0.86 9.83 7.39
C ILE A 192 0.58 9.99 7.90
N ALA A 193 1.43 9.01 7.61
CA ALA A 193 2.74 8.87 8.22
C ALA A 193 3.70 9.98 7.80
N ARG A 194 3.46 10.64 6.65
CA ARG A 194 4.42 11.54 6.01
C ARG A 194 5.81 10.88 5.99
N SER A 195 5.81 9.59 5.65
CA SER A 195 6.98 8.73 5.82
C SER A 195 8.12 9.30 4.98
N VAL A 196 9.36 9.13 5.45
CA VAL A 196 10.52 9.56 4.68
C VAL A 196 10.79 8.56 3.53
N ASP A 197 10.14 7.39 3.54
CA ASP A 197 10.36 6.23 2.66
C ASP A 197 9.14 5.84 1.82
N SER A 198 8.55 6.83 1.15
CA SER A 198 7.31 6.63 0.38
C SER A 198 7.50 5.93 -0.97
N GLU A 199 8.70 5.95 -1.57
CA GLU A 199 8.87 5.47 -2.95
C GLU A 199 8.65 3.96 -3.06
N SER A 200 9.23 3.18 -2.15
CA SER A 200 9.07 1.72 -2.12
C SER A 200 7.60 1.32 -1.95
N VAL A 201 6.90 2.06 -1.09
CA VAL A 201 5.47 1.90 -0.85
C VAL A 201 4.67 2.27 -2.10
N TYR A 202 4.97 3.38 -2.78
CA TYR A 202 4.29 3.76 -4.03
C TYR A 202 4.53 2.76 -5.16
N MET A 203 5.72 2.18 -5.28
CA MET A 203 5.98 1.11 -6.25
C MET A 203 5.12 -0.13 -5.95
N THR A 204 4.93 -0.46 -4.68
CA THR A 204 4.05 -1.55 -4.24
C THR A 204 2.60 -1.23 -4.55
N ILE A 205 2.13 -0.02 -4.22
CA ILE A 205 0.78 0.42 -4.55
C ILE A 205 0.54 0.37 -6.07
N LYS A 206 1.47 0.87 -6.89
CA LYS A 206 1.40 0.82 -8.37
C LYS A 206 1.27 -0.62 -8.88
N PHE A 207 2.09 -1.54 -8.36
CA PHE A 207 1.99 -2.96 -8.69
C PHE A 207 0.62 -3.54 -8.32
N LEU A 208 0.07 -3.19 -7.15
CA LEU A 208 -1.23 -3.69 -6.68
C LEU A 208 -2.38 -3.15 -7.54
N VAL A 209 -2.39 -1.86 -7.84
CA VAL A 209 -3.44 -1.26 -8.69
C VAL A 209 -3.35 -1.73 -10.13
N ASP A 210 -2.17 -2.04 -10.67
CA ASP A 210 -2.01 -2.68 -11.99
C ASP A 210 -2.75 -4.03 -12.07
N LYS A 211 -2.91 -4.77 -10.94
CA LYS A 211 -3.71 -6.00 -10.91
C LYS A 211 -5.21 -5.74 -11.00
N LEU A 212 -5.63 -4.49 -10.79
CA LEU A 212 -7.01 -4.03 -10.81
C LEU A 212 -7.36 -3.29 -12.10
N GLU A 213 -6.59 -3.46 -13.18
CA GLU A 213 -6.79 -2.76 -14.45
C GLU A 213 -8.18 -2.95 -15.04
N HIS A 214 -8.73 -4.16 -14.98
CA HIS A 214 -10.11 -4.44 -15.38
C HIS A 214 -11.16 -3.63 -14.57
N LEU A 215 -10.81 -3.16 -13.37
CA LEU A 215 -11.61 -2.23 -12.58
C LEU A 215 -11.36 -0.80 -13.04
N HIS A 216 -10.17 -0.24 -12.98
CA HIS A 216 -10.01 1.21 -13.23
C HIS A 216 -9.92 1.61 -14.72
N GLY A 217 -9.48 0.72 -15.60
CA GLY A 217 -9.37 0.93 -17.05
C GLY A 217 -8.35 2.02 -17.45
N ASP A 218 -7.34 2.26 -16.62
CA ASP A 218 -6.23 3.18 -16.92
C ASP A 218 -5.01 2.40 -17.42
N PRO A 219 -4.08 3.07 -18.15
CA PRO A 219 -2.80 2.47 -18.51
C PRO A 219 -2.04 1.97 -17.28
N LEU A 220 -1.43 0.79 -17.43
CA LEU A 220 -0.60 0.17 -16.40
C LEU A 220 0.68 0.97 -16.14
N PHE A 221 1.12 0.98 -14.89
CA PHE A 221 2.46 1.46 -14.51
C PHE A 221 3.56 0.47 -14.93
N ASN A 222 3.20 -0.79 -15.16
CA ASN A 222 4.09 -1.89 -15.55
C ASN A 222 5.19 -2.15 -14.50
N ILE A 223 4.83 -2.03 -13.22
CA ILE A 223 5.75 -2.32 -12.12
C ILE A 223 5.82 -3.83 -11.91
N SER A 224 7.02 -4.40 -11.96
CA SER A 224 7.24 -5.78 -11.53
C SER A 224 7.08 -5.88 -10.01
N LYS A 225 6.60 -7.01 -9.49
CA LYS A 225 6.32 -7.20 -8.04
C LYS A 225 7.52 -6.73 -7.19
N PRO A 226 7.38 -5.64 -6.42
CA PRO A 226 8.47 -5.15 -5.60
C PRO A 226 8.82 -6.16 -4.52
N LYS A 227 10.10 -6.23 -4.14
CA LYS A 227 10.56 -6.98 -2.98
C LYS A 227 11.13 -6.02 -1.95
N HIS A 228 10.57 -6.06 -0.74
CA HIS A 228 11.18 -5.40 0.40
C HIS A 228 12.04 -6.41 1.17
N TYR A 229 13.23 -5.95 1.59
CA TYR A 229 14.18 -6.74 2.36
C TYR A 229 14.50 -6.03 3.66
N LYS A 230 14.61 -6.79 4.75
CA LYS A 230 15.32 -6.32 5.93
C LYS A 230 16.79 -6.75 5.80
N VAL A 231 17.70 -5.80 5.65
CA VAL A 231 19.12 -6.12 5.53
C VAL A 231 19.78 -5.95 6.88
N GLU A 232 20.48 -6.98 7.35
CA GLU A 232 21.32 -6.92 8.54
C GLU A 232 22.77 -6.97 8.08
N TYR A 233 23.59 -6.02 8.52
CA TYR A 233 25.00 -5.94 8.13
C TYR A 233 25.88 -5.98 9.37
N GLU A 234 26.65 -7.05 9.53
CA GLU A 234 27.59 -7.18 10.63
C GLU A 234 28.84 -6.34 10.35
N LEU A 235 29.08 -5.36 11.21
CA LEU A 235 30.19 -4.43 11.09
C LEU A 235 31.41 -4.97 11.83
N GLY A 236 32.50 -5.15 11.10
CA GLY A 236 33.79 -5.55 11.63
C GLY A 236 34.57 -4.36 12.18
N ASP A 237 35.88 -4.37 11.99
CA ASP A 237 36.74 -3.23 12.36
C ASP A 237 36.72 -2.09 11.30
N LYS A 238 35.93 -2.25 10.24
CA LYS A 238 35.72 -1.25 9.19
C LYS A 238 34.56 -0.34 9.57
N ASN A 239 34.68 0.96 9.28
CA ASN A 239 33.58 1.92 9.41
C ASN A 239 32.81 2.12 8.09
N PHE A 240 33.24 1.45 7.02
CA PHE A 240 32.70 1.64 5.68
C PHE A 240 31.80 0.48 5.28
N ILE A 241 30.65 0.81 4.69
CA ILE A 241 29.68 -0.16 4.17
C ILE A 241 29.40 0.18 2.71
N ASP A 242 29.58 -0.80 1.83
CA ASP A 242 29.26 -0.68 0.40
C ASP A 242 27.77 -0.97 0.18
N ILE A 243 26.99 0.08 -0.08
CA ILE A 243 25.55 -0.02 -0.33
C ILE A 243 25.29 -0.55 -1.73
N GLU A 244 26.19 -0.28 -2.68
CA GLU A 244 26.08 -0.77 -4.04
C GLU A 244 26.27 -2.30 -4.11
N GLU A 245 27.19 -2.87 -3.32
CA GLU A 245 27.32 -4.33 -3.17
C GLU A 245 26.02 -4.95 -2.67
N ILE A 246 25.43 -4.38 -1.61
CA ILE A 246 24.17 -4.87 -1.03
C ILE A 246 23.06 -4.81 -2.09
N ARG A 247 22.92 -3.66 -2.76
CA ARG A 247 21.90 -3.43 -3.81
C ARG A 247 22.06 -4.44 -4.95
N ASN A 248 23.26 -4.60 -5.49
CA ASN A 248 23.56 -5.52 -6.58
C ASN A 248 23.30 -6.98 -6.20
N TYR A 249 23.65 -7.35 -4.96
CA TYR A 249 23.33 -8.67 -4.44
C TYR A 249 21.82 -8.91 -4.41
N LEU A 250 21.05 -8.00 -3.83
CA LEU A 250 19.60 -8.13 -3.72
C LEU A 250 18.89 -8.12 -5.07
N ILE A 251 19.31 -7.27 -6.03
CA ILE A 251 18.79 -7.26 -7.41
C ILE A 251 18.98 -8.63 -8.08
N LYS A 252 20.15 -9.25 -7.88
CA LYS A 252 20.42 -10.59 -8.40
C LYS A 252 19.47 -11.63 -7.78
N GLN A 253 19.18 -11.53 -6.47
CA GLN A 253 18.25 -12.42 -5.77
C GLN A 253 16.77 -12.13 -6.10
N SER A 254 16.46 -10.90 -6.50
CA SER A 254 15.12 -10.50 -6.92
C SER A 254 14.85 -10.79 -8.41
N SER A 255 15.78 -11.42 -9.13
CA SER A 255 15.67 -11.65 -10.58
C SER A 255 15.40 -10.36 -11.37
N GLY A 256 16.00 -9.24 -10.92
CA GLY A 256 15.82 -7.94 -11.55
C GLY A 256 14.52 -7.21 -11.16
N MET A 257 13.70 -7.77 -10.26
CA MET A 257 12.53 -7.06 -9.74
C MET A 257 12.96 -5.84 -8.90
N PRO A 258 12.16 -4.75 -8.90
CA PRO A 258 12.38 -3.60 -8.02
C PRO A 258 12.57 -4.04 -6.58
N ILE A 259 13.59 -3.51 -5.93
CA ILE A 259 13.88 -3.79 -4.52
C ILE A 259 13.81 -2.52 -3.68
N SER A 260 13.53 -2.70 -2.40
CA SER A 260 13.77 -1.71 -1.36
C SER A 260 14.29 -2.44 -0.12
N PHE A 261 15.05 -1.74 0.73
CA PHE A 261 15.49 -2.35 1.96
C PHE A 261 15.82 -1.35 3.07
N HIS A 262 15.51 -1.75 4.29
CA HIS A 262 16.05 -1.11 5.49
C HIS A 262 17.38 -1.77 5.87
N LEU A 263 18.37 -0.96 6.25
CA LEU A 263 19.68 -1.43 6.66
C LEU A 263 19.84 -1.32 8.17
N LEU A 264 19.88 -2.47 8.84
CA LEU A 264 20.28 -2.62 10.22
C LEU A 264 21.78 -2.92 10.30
N ILE A 265 22.55 -1.94 10.75
CA ILE A 265 23.99 -2.10 10.97
C ILE A 265 24.21 -2.62 12.40
N LEU A 266 24.95 -3.72 12.52
CA LEU A 266 25.23 -4.40 13.78
C LEU A 266 26.73 -4.34 14.07
N SER A 267 27.15 -3.46 14.99
CA SER A 267 28.51 -3.49 15.53
C SER A 267 28.56 -4.21 16.87
N LYS A 268 29.78 -4.43 17.40
CA LYS A 268 29.97 -5.01 18.74
C LYS A 268 29.26 -4.26 19.86
N THR A 269 29.11 -2.94 19.74
CA THR A 269 28.63 -2.06 20.84
C THR A 269 27.38 -1.26 20.50
N ASN A 270 27.08 -1.08 19.22
CA ASN A 270 26.04 -0.18 18.74
C ASN A 270 25.25 -0.80 17.60
N LYS A 271 24.02 -0.32 17.43
CA LYS A 271 23.16 -0.65 16.29
C LYS A 271 22.66 0.62 15.63
N TRP A 272 22.51 0.60 14.32
CA TRP A 272 21.89 1.69 13.56
C TRP A 272 20.83 1.12 12.64
N MET A 273 19.68 1.79 12.53
CA MET A 273 18.64 1.46 11.57
C MET A 273 18.50 2.60 10.57
N LEU A 274 18.97 2.35 9.35
CA LEU A 274 18.86 3.31 8.26
C LEU A 274 17.74 2.91 7.30
N PRO A 275 16.73 3.76 7.11
CA PRO A 275 15.63 3.46 6.20
C PRO A 275 16.05 3.62 4.72
N TRP A 276 15.31 2.98 3.81
CA TRP A 276 15.72 2.82 2.40
C TRP A 276 15.97 4.17 1.73
N ASN A 277 15.06 5.11 1.92
CA ASN A 277 15.13 6.47 1.41
C ASN A 277 16.37 7.28 1.83
N VAL A 278 17.02 6.93 2.94
CA VAL A 278 18.27 7.60 3.37
C VAL A 278 19.46 7.03 2.59
N ILE A 279 19.41 5.74 2.25
CA ILE A 279 20.52 5.00 1.66
C ILE A 279 20.35 4.73 0.15
N ARG A 280 19.16 4.96 -0.40
CA ARG A 280 18.80 4.63 -1.79
C ARG A 280 19.77 5.23 -2.79
N ASP A 281 20.10 6.49 -2.60
CA ASP A 281 20.94 7.29 -3.51
C ASP A 281 22.42 7.28 -3.08
N LEU A 282 22.76 6.54 -2.00
CA LEU A 282 24.12 6.38 -1.54
C LEU A 282 24.77 5.16 -2.20
N ASN A 283 26.06 5.30 -2.53
CA ASN A 283 26.88 4.15 -2.93
C ASN A 283 27.55 3.50 -1.72
N CYS A 284 27.74 4.26 -0.64
CA CYS A 284 28.39 3.80 0.57
C CYS A 284 27.96 4.59 1.80
N ILE A 285 28.24 4.03 2.98
CA ILE A 285 28.12 4.69 4.28
C ILE A 285 29.50 4.67 4.93
N ASP A 286 29.94 5.82 5.44
CA ASP A 286 31.05 5.92 6.38
C ASP A 286 30.50 6.26 7.78
N LEU A 287 30.66 5.34 8.73
CA LEU A 287 30.18 5.50 10.10
C LEU A 287 31.03 6.46 10.94
N SER A 288 32.09 7.05 10.38
CA SER A 288 32.76 8.20 10.98
C SER A 288 31.95 9.51 10.82
N ASP A 289 30.98 9.54 9.91
CA ASP A 289 30.04 10.65 9.77
C ASP A 289 28.97 10.64 10.89
N ASP A 290 28.23 11.75 11.01
CA ASP A 290 27.17 11.86 12.01
C ASP A 290 25.91 11.08 11.62
N TRP A 291 25.82 9.85 12.14
CA TRP A 291 24.64 8.98 12.05
C TRP A 291 23.89 8.85 13.37
N THR A 292 24.11 9.77 14.34
CA THR A 292 23.54 9.65 15.69
C THR A 292 22.01 9.56 15.69
N LYS A 293 21.34 10.24 14.75
CA LYS A 293 19.88 10.19 14.56
C LYS A 293 19.33 8.78 14.28
N TYR A 294 20.13 7.90 13.68
CA TYR A 294 19.72 6.56 13.25
C TYR A 294 20.20 5.45 14.19
N LYS A 295 20.88 5.83 15.27
CA LYS A 295 21.36 4.91 16.30
C LYS A 295 20.19 4.42 17.15
N LEU A 296 20.14 3.11 17.41
CA LEU A 296 19.14 2.46 18.27
C LEU A 296 19.58 2.41 19.74
#